data_AF-A0A1W9PB30-F1
#
_entry.id   AF-A0A1W9PB30-F1
#
_cell.length_a   1.000
_cell.length_b   1.000
_cell.length_c   1.000
_cell.angle_alpha   90.00
_cell.angle_beta   90.00
_cell.angle_gamma   90.00
#
_symmetry.space_group_name_H-M   'P 1'
#
loop_
_entity.id
_entity.type
_entity.pdbx_description
1 polymer ?
#
loop_
_entity_poly.entity_id
_entity_poly.type
_entity_poly.pdbx_seq_one_letter_code
_entity_poly.pdbx_strand_id
1 'polypeptide(L)'
;MLLILLFGLPNKPYYMINLFPFYFIMLSHLTAKSFEHLKRNGSYRNILSILIISLTVIMLFFYLITGSTSPFWDEGEYSWIKSGVEYIKSDIIRSGYEGRILIGTTTYSKAPVNYPIYLSDLNASTISILKPASKYSSELADIDLEKINTLKPHYLIPSEEKYEYHFKESIKREIFKDYKIIFHSETYPHGYYVLKRKNMLNHQINSEGSPTSGKDGEISQDLFDESVPNVMKVGKIYTVLVQVKNTGDSRTNFYVNVYSSDPYVIYVDKGGWCSIVLNRDSTRMLKFKIIPLRKYAGDLSITVDLYARFEDGTCGKVDSYSDYVGIIK
;
A
#
# COMPACT_ATOMS: atom_id res chain seq x y z
N MET A 1 27.67 -3.54 -22.41
CA MET A 1 26.38 -4.15 -22.03
C MET A 1 26.57 -5.32 -21.06
N LEU A 2 27.34 -6.35 -21.37
CA LEU A 2 27.64 -7.46 -20.44
C LEU A 2 28.35 -7.00 -19.14
N LEU A 3 29.28 -6.05 -19.25
CA LEU A 3 29.94 -5.38 -18.11
C LEU A 3 28.96 -4.53 -17.26
N ILE A 4 27.96 -3.92 -17.89
CA ILE A 4 26.89 -3.18 -17.19
C ILE A 4 25.95 -4.16 -16.47
N LEU A 5 25.72 -5.33 -17.07
CA LEU A 5 24.95 -6.43 -16.47
C LEU A 5 25.70 -7.09 -15.30
N LEU A 6 27.00 -7.33 -15.42
CA LEU A 6 27.82 -7.97 -14.39
C LEU A 6 28.16 -7.07 -13.21
N PHE A 7 28.30 -5.76 -13.41
CA PHE A 7 28.63 -4.81 -12.34
C PHE A 7 27.44 -3.99 -11.84
N GLY A 8 26.35 -3.88 -12.62
CA GLY A 8 25.15 -3.11 -12.24
C GLY A 8 24.02 -3.92 -11.57
N LEU A 9 23.92 -5.22 -11.84
CA LEU A 9 22.91 -6.13 -11.26
C LEU A 9 23.27 -6.93 -9.99
N PRO A 10 24.51 -6.97 -9.46
CA PRO A 10 24.78 -7.68 -8.20
C PRO A 10 23.91 -7.20 -7.02
N ASN A 11 23.35 -5.99 -7.11
CA ASN A 11 22.49 -5.43 -6.06
C ASN A 11 21.03 -5.91 -6.12
N LYS A 12 20.64 -6.77 -7.08
CA LYS A 12 19.27 -7.33 -7.16
C LYS A 12 19.25 -8.79 -7.70
N PRO A 13 19.31 -9.83 -6.84
CA PRO A 13 19.46 -11.24 -7.19
C PRO A 13 18.28 -11.77 -8.02
N TYR A 14 17.08 -11.21 -7.86
CA TYR A 14 15.90 -11.58 -8.65
C TYR A 14 16.06 -11.29 -10.14
N TYR A 15 16.83 -10.25 -10.51
CA TYR A 15 17.09 -9.95 -11.92
C TYR A 15 18.18 -10.82 -12.53
N MET A 16 19.01 -11.52 -11.73
CA MET A 16 19.92 -12.53 -12.26
C MET A 16 19.16 -13.70 -12.86
N ILE A 17 18.02 -14.11 -12.29
CA ILE A 17 17.15 -15.16 -12.83
C ILE A 17 16.67 -14.82 -14.25
N ASN A 18 16.33 -13.54 -14.49
CA ASN A 18 15.90 -13.06 -15.80
C ASN A 18 17.03 -12.90 -16.83
N LEU A 19 18.30 -13.02 -16.41
CA LEU A 19 19.46 -13.05 -17.30
C LEU A 19 19.83 -14.46 -17.77
N PHE A 20 19.33 -15.50 -17.10
CA PHE A 20 19.58 -16.88 -17.52
C PHE A 20 19.15 -17.14 -18.97
N PRO A 21 17.97 -16.70 -19.46
CA PRO A 21 17.58 -16.92 -20.86
C PRO A 21 18.59 -16.36 -21.87
N PHE A 22 19.18 -15.19 -21.60
CA PHE A 22 20.20 -14.60 -22.48
C PHE A 22 21.53 -15.33 -22.41
N TYR A 23 21.95 -15.77 -21.21
CA TYR A 23 23.10 -16.65 -21.06
C TYR A 23 22.88 -17.98 -21.77
N PHE A 24 21.68 -18.57 -21.70
CA PHE A 24 21.29 -19.80 -22.40
C PHE A 24 21.34 -19.64 -23.92
N ILE A 25 20.81 -18.54 -24.47
CA ILE A 25 20.87 -18.26 -25.91
C ILE A 25 22.33 -18.08 -26.37
N MET A 26 23.12 -17.31 -25.60
CA MET A 26 24.53 -17.07 -25.90
C MET A 26 25.34 -18.37 -25.85
N LEU A 27 25.16 -19.19 -24.80
CA LEU A 27 25.83 -20.49 -24.70
C LEU A 27 25.41 -21.42 -25.83
N SER A 28 24.10 -21.51 -26.12
CA SER A 28 23.58 -22.35 -27.20
C SER A 28 24.14 -21.96 -28.56
N HIS A 29 24.27 -20.65 -28.81
CA HIS A 29 24.89 -20.15 -30.05
C HIS A 29 26.38 -20.45 -30.12
N LEU A 30 27.10 -20.28 -29.01
CA LEU A 30 28.53 -20.57 -28.91
C LEU A 30 28.78 -22.07 -29.10
N THR A 31 27.95 -22.92 -28.49
CA THR A 31 27.91 -24.36 -28.69
C THR A 31 27.67 -24.73 -30.15
N ALA A 32 26.66 -24.15 -30.80
CA ALA A 32 26.37 -24.42 -32.21
C ALA A 32 27.53 -24.04 -33.14
N LYS A 33 28.15 -22.86 -32.92
CA LYS A 33 29.35 -22.43 -33.67
C LYS A 33 30.57 -23.31 -33.42
N SER A 34 30.80 -23.73 -32.18
CA SER A 34 31.89 -24.65 -31.84
C SER A 34 31.71 -26.01 -32.53
N PHE A 35 30.48 -26.52 -32.62
CA PHE A 35 30.17 -27.73 -33.39
C PHE A 35 30.41 -27.57 -34.90
N GLU A 36 30.04 -26.42 -35.47
CA GLU A 36 30.26 -26.10 -36.88
C GLU A 36 31.76 -26.04 -37.21
N HIS A 37 32.57 -25.46 -36.31
CA HIS A 37 34.02 -25.39 -36.47
C HIS A 37 34.71 -26.76 -36.26
N LEU A 38 34.20 -27.59 -35.35
CA LEU A 38 34.65 -28.96 -35.11
C LEU A 38 34.35 -29.94 -36.25
N LYS A 39 33.23 -29.75 -36.97
CA LYS A 39 32.91 -30.53 -38.18
C LYS A 39 34.00 -30.41 -39.25
N ARG A 40 34.79 -29.34 -39.20
CA ARG A 40 35.89 -29.03 -40.12
C ARG A 40 37.23 -29.69 -39.74
N ASN A 41 37.49 -29.94 -38.45
CA ASN A 41 38.76 -30.49 -37.96
C ASN A 41 38.51 -31.77 -37.11
N GLY A 42 38.61 -32.93 -37.75
CA GLY A 42 38.09 -34.23 -37.27
C GLY A 42 38.70 -34.88 -36.02
N SER A 43 39.57 -34.22 -35.25
CA SER A 43 40.34 -34.87 -34.16
C SER A 43 39.78 -34.67 -32.74
N TYR A 44 39.12 -33.54 -32.44
CA TYR A 44 38.64 -33.21 -31.08
C TYR A 44 37.14 -33.50 -30.83
N ARG A 45 36.50 -34.21 -31.76
CA ARG A 45 35.04 -34.33 -31.86
C ARG A 45 34.38 -35.03 -30.67
N ASN A 46 35.03 -36.04 -30.07
CA ASN A 46 34.40 -36.85 -29.02
C ASN A 46 34.49 -36.20 -27.63
N ILE A 47 35.66 -35.71 -27.21
CA ILE A 47 35.85 -35.14 -25.87
C ILE A 47 35.02 -33.86 -25.68
N LEU A 48 35.03 -32.98 -26.68
CA LEU A 48 34.32 -31.70 -26.62
C LEU A 48 32.79 -31.88 -26.72
N SER A 49 32.33 -32.85 -27.51
CA SER A 49 30.90 -33.22 -27.56
C SER A 49 30.41 -33.79 -26.23
N ILE A 50 31.19 -34.65 -25.58
CA ILE A 50 30.87 -35.19 -24.25
C ILE A 50 30.79 -34.06 -23.22
N LEU A 51 31.73 -33.11 -23.27
CA LEU A 51 31.77 -31.97 -22.36
C LEU A 51 30.56 -31.06 -22.53
N ILE A 52 30.13 -30.78 -23.77
CA ILE A 52 28.93 -29.98 -24.06
C ILE A 52 27.65 -30.69 -23.60
N ILE A 53 27.52 -31.99 -23.88
CA ILE A 53 26.35 -32.77 -23.45
C ILE A 53 26.28 -32.78 -21.92
N SER A 54 27.41 -33.03 -21.25
CA SER A 54 27.52 -32.98 -19.79
C SER A 54 27.10 -31.62 -19.23
N LEU A 55 27.61 -30.52 -19.80
CA LEU A 55 27.24 -29.17 -19.39
C LEU A 55 25.74 -28.89 -19.58
N THR A 56 25.16 -29.36 -20.69
CA THR A 56 23.72 -29.20 -20.98
C THR A 56 22.86 -29.94 -19.96
N VAL A 57 23.24 -31.18 -19.62
CA VAL A 57 22.55 -31.99 -18.61
C VAL A 57 22.64 -31.34 -17.23
N ILE A 58 23.83 -30.84 -16.85
CA ILE A 58 24.04 -30.11 -15.60
C ILE A 58 23.15 -28.86 -15.55
N MET A 59 23.09 -28.08 -16.63
CA MET A 59 22.25 -26.89 -16.70
C MET A 59 20.75 -27.20 -16.62
N LEU A 60 20.27 -28.24 -17.31
CA LEU A 60 18.88 -28.69 -17.21
C LEU A 60 18.53 -29.14 -15.79
N PHE A 61 19.45 -29.84 -15.12
CA PHE A 61 19.28 -30.27 -13.73
C PHE A 61 19.19 -29.07 -12.78
N PHE A 62 20.08 -28.09 -12.90
CA PHE A 62 20.01 -26.86 -12.11
C PHE A 62 18.75 -26.04 -12.41
N TYR A 63 18.32 -25.95 -13.66
CA TYR A 63 17.08 -25.26 -14.01
C TYR A 63 15.85 -25.90 -13.34
N LEU A 64 15.77 -27.25 -13.35
CA LEU A 64 14.69 -27.97 -12.66
C LEU A 64 14.73 -27.78 -11.15
N ILE A 65 15.93 -27.83 -10.54
CA ILE A 65 16.08 -27.55 -9.09
C ILE A 65 15.70 -26.12 -8.78
N THR A 66 16.18 -25.13 -9.52
CA THR A 66 15.86 -23.73 -9.28
C THR A 66 14.38 -23.45 -9.50
N GLY A 67 13.76 -23.99 -10.55
CA GLY A 67 12.33 -23.79 -10.81
C GLY A 67 11.42 -24.49 -9.79
N SER A 68 11.83 -25.65 -9.26
CA SER A 68 11.06 -26.36 -8.23
C SER A 68 11.29 -25.80 -6.83
N THR A 69 12.48 -25.27 -6.56
CA THR A 69 12.82 -24.73 -5.24
C THR A 69 12.58 -23.23 -5.12
N SER A 70 12.50 -22.46 -6.22
CA SER A 70 12.34 -21.01 -6.15
C SER A 70 11.16 -20.55 -5.29
N PRO A 71 9.97 -21.18 -5.30
CA PRO A 71 8.87 -20.73 -4.44
C PRO A 71 9.14 -20.85 -2.93
N PHE A 72 10.15 -21.63 -2.53
CA PHE A 72 10.52 -21.83 -1.12
C PHE A 72 11.56 -20.82 -0.61
N TRP A 73 12.28 -20.14 -1.49
CA TRP A 73 13.31 -19.15 -1.11
C TRP A 73 13.06 -17.76 -1.72
N ASP A 74 12.18 -17.66 -2.71
CA ASP A 74 11.72 -16.41 -3.32
C ASP A 74 10.42 -15.95 -2.63
N GLU A 75 10.59 -15.17 -1.55
CA GLU A 75 9.48 -14.53 -0.85
C GLU A 75 8.97 -13.25 -1.57
N GLY A 76 9.52 -12.93 -2.75
CA GLY A 76 9.18 -11.78 -3.58
C GLY A 76 9.81 -10.46 -3.13
N GLU A 77 9.70 -9.43 -3.99
CA GLU A 77 10.27 -8.09 -3.77
C GLU A 77 9.67 -7.32 -2.57
N TYR A 78 8.65 -7.86 -1.89
CA TYR A 78 7.93 -7.22 -0.79
C TYR A 78 7.96 -8.03 0.52
N SER A 79 8.76 -9.10 0.59
CA SER A 79 8.90 -9.94 1.78
C SER A 79 9.25 -9.14 3.04
N TRP A 80 10.08 -8.11 2.90
CA TRP A 80 10.44 -7.19 3.98
C TRP A 80 9.21 -6.57 4.68
N ILE A 81 8.16 -6.18 3.94
CA ILE A 81 6.97 -5.56 4.55
C ILE A 81 6.24 -6.52 5.50
N LYS A 82 6.29 -7.82 5.23
CA LYS A 82 5.62 -8.86 6.02
C LYS A 82 6.09 -8.85 7.47
N SER A 83 7.41 -8.84 7.69
CA SER A 83 7.98 -8.79 9.05
C SER A 83 7.54 -7.53 9.81
N GLY A 84 7.25 -6.43 9.10
CA GLY A 84 6.89 -5.15 9.72
C GLY A 84 5.44 -5.16 10.18
N VAL A 85 4.58 -5.73 9.35
CA VAL A 85 3.18 -5.96 9.67
C VAL A 85 3.04 -6.99 10.80
N GLU A 86 3.82 -8.07 10.79
CA GLU A 86 3.86 -9.06 11.86
C GLU A 86 4.34 -8.46 13.19
N TYR A 87 5.35 -7.58 13.14
CA TYR A 87 5.78 -6.83 14.33
C TYR A 87 4.66 -5.95 14.87
N ILE A 88 3.99 -5.18 13.99
CA ILE A 88 2.86 -4.32 14.37
C ILE A 88 1.74 -5.16 15.00
N LYS A 89 1.39 -6.30 14.41
CA LYS A 89 0.40 -7.24 14.96
C LYS A 89 0.78 -7.67 16.37
N SER A 90 2.02 -8.10 16.57
CA SER A 90 2.53 -8.54 17.87
C SER A 90 2.53 -7.40 18.90
N ASP A 91 2.88 -6.18 18.48
CA ASP A 91 2.88 -5.00 19.35
C ASP A 91 1.45 -4.56 19.73
N ILE A 92 0.48 -4.70 18.84
CA ILE A 92 -0.95 -4.45 19.12
C ILE A 92 -1.49 -5.46 20.11
N ILE A 93 -1.26 -6.75 19.88
CA ILE A 93 -1.66 -7.83 20.81
C ILE A 93 -1.08 -7.57 22.19
N ARG A 94 0.22 -7.24 22.27
CA ARG A 94 0.89 -6.92 23.54
C ARG A 94 0.34 -5.67 24.23
N SER A 95 -0.14 -4.69 23.46
CA SER A 95 -0.69 -3.45 24.01
C SER A 95 -2.19 -3.52 24.32
N GLY A 96 -2.87 -4.62 23.98
CA GLY A 96 -4.30 -4.79 24.22
C GLY A 96 -5.18 -3.83 23.41
N TYR A 97 -4.67 -3.27 22.31
CA TYR A 97 -5.42 -2.32 21.50
C TYR A 97 -6.36 -3.07 20.53
N GLU A 98 -7.67 -2.82 20.64
CA GLU A 98 -8.70 -3.50 19.84
C GLU A 98 -9.29 -2.62 18.72
N GLY A 99 -8.87 -1.36 18.63
CA GLY A 99 -9.35 -0.42 17.62
C GLY A 99 -8.82 -0.69 16.21
N ARG A 100 -9.39 0.02 15.23
CA ARG A 100 -8.88 0.01 13.84
C ARG A 100 -7.53 0.72 13.77
N ILE A 101 -6.54 0.06 13.19
CA ILE A 101 -5.19 0.59 13.03
C ILE A 101 -5.09 1.38 11.72
N LEU A 102 -4.31 2.46 11.76
CA LEU A 102 -4.01 3.31 10.62
C LEU A 102 -2.50 3.36 10.43
N ILE A 103 -2.03 2.98 9.25
CA ILE A 103 -0.61 2.86 8.90
C ILE A 103 -0.28 3.85 7.79
N GLY A 104 0.67 4.74 8.05
CA GLY A 104 1.23 5.65 7.05
C GLY A 104 2.33 4.97 6.23
N THR A 105 2.25 5.02 4.90
CA THR A 105 3.21 4.40 3.98
C THR A 105 3.85 5.45 3.08
N THR A 106 5.12 5.28 2.74
CA THR A 106 5.83 6.14 1.77
C THR A 106 5.65 5.65 0.32
N THR A 107 4.61 4.87 0.06
CA THR A 107 4.30 4.32 -1.27
C THR A 107 2.98 4.87 -1.77
N TYR A 108 2.89 5.20 -3.06
CA TYR A 108 1.60 5.53 -3.67
C TYR A 108 0.79 4.25 -3.94
N SER A 109 1.46 3.18 -4.36
CA SER A 109 0.86 1.85 -4.40
C SER A 109 0.72 1.31 -2.98
N LYS A 110 -0.52 1.04 -2.55
CA LYS A 110 -0.83 0.45 -1.24
C LYS A 110 -0.70 -1.08 -1.25
N ALA A 111 -0.65 -1.69 -2.43
CA ALA A 111 -0.63 -3.15 -2.59
C ALA A 111 0.49 -3.85 -1.80
N PRO A 112 1.74 -3.33 -1.73
CA PRO A 112 2.82 -3.97 -1.00
C PRO A 112 2.58 -4.10 0.51
N VAL A 113 1.81 -3.17 1.10
CA VAL A 113 1.52 -3.16 2.55
C VAL A 113 0.17 -3.78 2.86
N ASN A 114 -0.83 -3.61 2.00
CA ASN A 114 -2.14 -4.22 2.19
C ASN A 114 -2.10 -5.74 2.10
N TYR A 115 -1.24 -6.30 1.24
CA TYR A 115 -1.18 -7.74 1.06
C TYR A 115 -0.69 -8.49 2.33
N PRO A 116 0.40 -8.07 3.00
CA PRO A 116 0.76 -8.65 4.29
C PRO A 116 -0.25 -8.38 5.41
N ILE A 117 -0.89 -7.20 5.45
CA ILE A 117 -1.96 -6.90 6.43
C ILE A 117 -3.10 -7.93 6.32
N TYR A 118 -3.50 -8.24 5.09
CA TYR A 118 -4.50 -9.26 4.80
C TYR A 118 -4.07 -10.65 5.26
N LEU A 119 -2.86 -11.09 4.88
CA LEU A 119 -2.35 -12.41 5.27
C LEU A 119 -2.20 -12.56 6.79
N SER A 120 -1.92 -11.47 7.49
CA SER A 120 -1.79 -11.45 8.94
C SER A 120 -3.12 -11.29 9.68
N ASP A 121 -4.26 -11.15 8.98
CA ASP A 121 -5.58 -10.88 9.58
C ASP A 121 -5.55 -9.70 10.58
N LEU A 122 -4.85 -8.64 10.18
CA LEU A 122 -4.67 -7.45 11.01
C LEU A 122 -5.75 -6.41 10.67
N ASN A 123 -6.51 -5.94 11.67
CA ASN A 123 -7.49 -4.85 11.51
C ASN A 123 -6.81 -3.49 11.28
N ALA A 124 -6.18 -3.32 10.13
CA ALA A 124 -5.41 -2.14 9.76
C ALA A 124 -5.79 -1.60 8.38
N SER A 125 -5.64 -0.29 8.22
CA SER A 125 -5.81 0.43 6.96
C SER A 125 -4.57 1.25 6.64
N THR A 126 -4.30 1.46 5.35
CA THR A 126 -3.09 2.17 4.90
C THR A 126 -3.41 3.49 4.21
N ILE A 127 -2.56 4.49 4.47
CA ILE A 127 -2.60 5.79 3.82
C ILE A 127 -1.21 6.17 3.34
N SER A 128 -1.14 6.72 2.12
CA SER A 128 0.12 7.29 1.63
C SER A 128 0.39 8.60 2.35
N ILE A 129 1.58 8.78 2.90
CA ILE A 129 2.02 10.01 3.58
C ILE A 129 2.82 10.94 2.65
N LEU A 130 2.80 10.68 1.35
CA LEU A 130 3.43 11.53 0.35
C LEU A 130 2.43 12.57 -0.17
N LYS A 131 2.90 13.79 -0.41
CA LYS A 131 2.16 14.80 -1.15
C LYS A 131 1.94 14.32 -2.58
N PRO A 132 0.78 14.53 -3.20
CA PRO A 132 0.63 14.28 -4.63
C PRO A 132 1.54 15.24 -5.39
N ALA A 133 2.42 14.71 -6.24
CA ALA A 133 3.23 15.54 -7.13
C ALA A 133 2.32 16.34 -8.07
N SER A 134 2.65 17.62 -8.31
CA SER A 134 1.93 18.45 -9.27
C SER A 134 2.05 17.82 -10.67
N LYS A 135 0.93 17.75 -11.42
CA LYS A 135 0.87 17.05 -12.71
C LYS A 135 1.86 17.71 -13.69
N TYR A 136 2.78 16.91 -14.24
CA TYR A 136 3.87 17.35 -15.14
C TYR A 136 5.00 18.18 -14.50
N SER A 137 5.07 18.28 -13.18
CA SER A 137 6.28 18.79 -12.55
C SER A 137 7.28 17.66 -12.33
N SER A 138 8.56 17.99 -12.47
CA SER A 138 9.67 17.20 -11.97
C SER A 138 9.84 17.35 -10.45
N GLU A 139 8.84 17.90 -9.74
CA GLU A 139 8.91 18.09 -8.29
C GLU A 139 8.76 16.74 -7.60
N LEU A 140 9.76 16.43 -6.79
CA LEU A 140 9.87 15.19 -6.07
C LEU A 140 8.79 15.14 -4.98
N ALA A 141 8.13 13.99 -4.85
CA ALA A 141 7.13 13.76 -3.81
C ALA A 141 7.75 14.00 -2.42
N ASP A 142 7.17 14.90 -1.64
CA ASP A 142 7.63 15.21 -0.28
C ASP A 142 6.70 14.60 0.78
N ILE A 143 7.17 14.48 2.01
CA ILE A 143 6.33 14.02 3.13
C ILE A 143 5.23 15.06 3.40
N ASP A 144 4.01 14.58 3.47
CA ASP A 144 2.85 15.36 3.84
C ASP A 144 2.72 15.38 5.37
N LEU A 145 3.52 16.25 6.01
CA LEU A 145 3.46 16.46 7.45
C LEU A 145 2.06 16.92 7.91
N GLU A 146 1.37 17.72 7.11
CA GLU A 146 0.00 18.15 7.43
C GLU A 146 -0.92 16.93 7.53
N LYS A 147 -0.84 16.01 6.58
CA LYS A 147 -1.60 14.76 6.59
C LYS A 147 -1.24 13.85 7.76
N ILE A 148 0.04 13.72 8.11
CA ILE A 148 0.47 12.92 9.27
C ILE A 148 -0.05 13.53 10.58
N ASN A 149 0.04 14.85 10.72
CA ASN A 149 -0.42 15.57 11.92
C ASN A 149 -1.95 15.55 12.05
N THR A 150 -2.65 15.53 10.92
CA THR A 150 -4.13 15.48 10.87
C THR A 150 -4.65 14.06 11.13
N LEU A 151 -4.19 13.09 10.33
CA LEU A 151 -4.71 11.72 10.38
C LEU A 151 -4.12 10.89 11.51
N LYS A 152 -3.01 11.36 12.09
CA LYS A 152 -2.37 10.76 13.25
C LYS A 152 -2.22 9.23 13.14
N PRO A 153 -1.59 8.71 12.05
CA PRO A 153 -1.35 7.28 11.91
C PRO A 153 -0.80 6.66 13.20
N HIS A 154 -1.25 5.46 13.52
CA HIS A 154 -0.73 4.72 14.69
C HIS A 154 0.71 4.28 14.44
N TYR A 155 0.99 3.88 13.18
CA TYR A 155 2.30 3.48 12.72
C TYR A 155 2.67 4.19 11.40
N LEU A 156 3.97 4.40 11.17
CA LEU A 156 4.52 4.74 9.87
C LEU A 156 5.48 3.62 9.45
N ILE A 157 5.39 3.20 8.19
CA ILE A 157 6.27 2.19 7.59
C ILE A 157 6.93 2.80 6.34
N PRO A 158 8.03 3.56 6.51
CA PRO A 158 8.88 3.91 5.39
C PRO A 158 9.88 2.78 5.08
N SER A 159 10.08 2.46 3.80
CA SER A 159 11.28 1.72 3.39
C SER A 159 12.53 2.56 3.69
N GLU A 160 13.66 1.93 3.96
CA GLU A 160 14.90 2.59 4.34
C GLU A 160 15.36 3.61 3.28
N GLU A 161 15.39 3.22 2.00
CA GLU A 161 15.69 4.12 0.88
C GLU A 161 14.79 5.37 0.91
N LYS A 162 13.50 5.18 1.16
CA LYS A 162 12.53 6.29 1.20
C LYS A 162 12.62 7.08 2.50
N TYR A 163 13.01 6.46 3.59
CA TYR A 163 13.26 7.13 4.85
C TYR A 163 14.46 8.06 4.70
N GLU A 164 15.58 7.57 4.17
CA GLU A 164 16.77 8.38 3.91
C GLU A 164 16.48 9.53 2.94
N TYR A 165 15.72 9.25 1.89
CA TYR A 165 15.42 10.22 0.85
C TYR A 165 14.41 11.29 1.27
N HIS A 166 13.27 10.89 1.84
CA HIS A 166 12.16 11.81 2.13
C HIS A 166 12.22 12.39 3.55
N PHE A 167 12.82 11.70 4.53
CA PHE A 167 12.90 12.19 5.91
C PHE A 167 14.18 13.00 6.10
N LYS A 168 14.18 14.22 5.54
CA LYS A 168 15.22 15.22 5.81
C LYS A 168 15.22 15.61 7.29
N GLU A 169 16.28 16.23 7.77
CA GLU A 169 16.46 16.50 9.21
C GLU A 169 15.31 17.30 9.84
N SER A 170 14.76 18.29 9.12
CA SER A 170 13.57 19.04 9.56
C SER A 170 12.34 18.15 9.73
N ILE A 171 12.07 17.28 8.75
CA ILE A 171 10.98 16.30 8.79
C ILE A 171 11.18 15.29 9.92
N LYS A 172 12.40 14.76 10.08
CA LYS A 172 12.75 13.84 11.17
C LYS A 172 12.44 14.46 12.52
N ARG A 173 12.86 15.71 12.76
CA ARG A 173 12.58 16.42 14.01
C ARG A 173 11.08 16.52 14.29
N GLU A 174 10.27 16.88 13.30
CA GLU A 174 8.81 16.96 13.46
C GLU A 174 8.19 15.58 13.74
N ILE A 175 8.56 14.55 12.96
CA ILE A 175 8.04 13.19 13.16
C ILE A 175 8.44 12.63 14.53
N PHE A 176 9.67 12.85 14.99
CA PHE A 176 10.14 12.35 16.28
C PHE A 176 9.55 13.06 17.50
N LYS A 177 8.80 14.16 17.33
CA LYS A 177 7.98 14.71 18.43
C LYS A 177 6.94 13.68 18.86
N ASP A 178 6.21 13.14 17.90
CA ASP A 178 5.05 12.26 18.13
C ASP A 178 5.31 10.78 17.93
N TYR A 179 6.36 10.42 17.20
CA TYR A 179 6.68 9.04 16.84
C TYR A 179 8.05 8.61 17.37
N LYS A 180 8.25 7.30 17.50
CA LYS A 180 9.53 6.66 17.81
C LYS A 180 9.72 5.45 16.91
N ILE A 181 10.94 5.21 16.45
CA ILE A 181 11.27 3.95 15.78
C ILE A 181 11.19 2.84 16.83
N ILE A 182 10.40 1.81 16.56
CA ILE A 182 10.22 0.65 17.44
C ILE A 182 10.83 -0.62 16.86
N PHE A 183 11.05 -0.62 15.55
CA PHE A 183 11.53 -1.78 14.84
C PHE A 183 12.24 -1.34 13.55
N HIS A 184 13.31 -2.04 13.24
CA HIS A 184 14.07 -1.93 12.01
C HIS A 184 14.29 -3.35 11.50
N SER A 185 13.91 -3.64 10.26
CA SER A 185 14.34 -4.89 9.63
C SER A 185 15.47 -4.63 8.68
N GLU A 186 16.45 -5.52 8.71
CA GLU A 186 17.54 -5.60 7.75
C GLU A 186 17.27 -6.70 6.69
N THR A 187 16.00 -7.09 6.48
CA THR A 187 15.67 -8.12 5.49
C THR A 187 15.92 -7.63 4.06
N TYR A 188 16.65 -8.45 3.32
CA TYR A 188 16.95 -8.26 1.90
C TYR A 188 15.67 -8.21 1.04
N PRO A 189 15.57 -7.38 -0.03
CA PRO A 189 16.58 -6.45 -0.58
C PRO A 189 16.59 -5.04 0.02
N HIS A 190 15.63 -4.69 0.87
CA HIS A 190 15.46 -3.33 1.38
C HIS A 190 15.10 -3.35 2.87
N GLY A 191 15.88 -2.64 3.69
CA GLY A 191 15.51 -2.39 5.06
C GLY A 191 14.26 -1.51 5.17
N TYR A 192 13.63 -1.51 6.34
CA TYR A 192 12.54 -0.59 6.63
C TYR A 192 12.46 -0.30 8.12
N TYR A 193 11.86 0.85 8.42
CA TYR A 193 11.59 1.28 9.78
C TYR A 193 10.10 1.14 10.08
N VAL A 194 9.77 0.77 11.31
CA VAL A 194 8.42 0.94 11.85
C VAL A 194 8.50 2.00 12.93
N LEU A 195 7.79 3.10 12.70
CA LEU A 195 7.66 4.18 13.66
C LEU A 195 6.29 4.06 14.33
N LYS A 196 6.27 3.99 15.66
CA LYS A 196 5.05 3.98 16.48
C LYS A 196 4.79 5.34 17.07
N ARG A 197 3.53 5.75 17.10
CA ARG A 197 3.10 6.97 17.80
C ARG A 197 3.18 6.79 19.32
N LYS A 198 3.74 7.78 20.03
CA LYS A 198 4.05 7.68 21.47
C LYS A 198 2.81 7.53 22.37
N ASN A 199 1.70 8.20 22.04
CA ASN A 199 0.49 8.27 22.88
C ASN A 199 -0.69 7.51 22.28
N MET A 200 -0.51 6.22 21.97
CA MET A 200 -1.52 5.40 21.29
C MET A 200 -2.76 5.08 22.17
N LEU A 201 -2.58 5.00 23.50
CA LEU A 201 -3.62 4.59 24.46
C LEU A 201 -4.62 5.70 24.84
N ASN A 202 -4.22 6.97 24.79
CA ASN A 202 -5.09 8.08 25.21
C ASN A 202 -6.25 8.36 24.23
N HIS A 203 -6.26 7.74 23.05
CA HIS A 203 -7.33 7.93 22.09
C HIS A 203 -8.60 7.14 22.42
N GLN A 204 -8.52 6.06 23.21
CA GLN A 204 -9.69 5.27 23.59
C GLN A 204 -10.59 6.00 24.58
N ILE A 205 -10.02 6.76 25.52
CA ILE A 205 -10.77 7.52 26.53
C ILE A 205 -11.63 8.64 25.91
N ASN A 206 -11.29 9.09 24.70
CA ASN A 206 -12.02 10.14 23.98
C ASN A 206 -12.80 9.63 22.75
N SER A 207 -12.78 8.33 22.45
CA SER A 207 -13.46 7.75 21.27
C SER A 207 -14.72 6.95 21.60
N GLU A 208 -15.06 6.79 22.88
CA GLU A 208 -16.36 6.26 23.34
C GLU A 208 -17.35 7.37 23.77
N GLY A 209 -17.12 8.59 23.29
CA GLY A 209 -18.17 9.60 23.27
C GLY A 209 -19.11 9.33 22.11
N SER A 210 -20.38 9.08 22.41
CA SER A 210 -21.53 9.49 21.58
C SER A 210 -21.17 10.70 20.70
N PRO A 211 -21.57 10.77 19.41
CA PRO A 211 -21.18 11.85 18.51
C PRO A 211 -21.43 13.18 19.22
N THR A 212 -20.35 13.83 19.67
CA THR A 212 -20.42 15.21 20.10
C THR A 212 -20.73 15.95 18.82
N SER A 213 -22.03 16.24 18.64
CA SER A 213 -22.59 16.88 17.46
C SER A 213 -21.72 18.09 17.10
N GLY A 214 -20.84 17.92 16.12
CA GLY A 214 -20.04 19.02 15.62
C GLY A 214 -21.00 19.89 14.82
N LYS A 215 -21.33 21.08 15.31
CA LYS A 215 -22.40 21.93 14.78
C LYS A 215 -22.12 22.51 13.38
N ASP A 216 -20.97 22.18 12.80
CA ASP A 216 -20.45 22.94 11.66
C ASP A 216 -20.55 22.21 10.32
N GLY A 217 -20.93 20.92 10.28
CA GLY A 217 -21.10 20.21 9.02
C GLY A 217 -22.07 19.04 9.08
N GLU A 218 -22.86 18.90 8.02
CA GLU A 218 -23.89 17.87 7.88
C GLU A 218 -23.75 17.14 6.54
N ILE A 219 -23.98 15.83 6.56
CA ILE A 219 -24.13 14.98 5.39
C ILE A 219 -25.63 14.76 5.14
N SER A 220 -26.08 14.92 3.89
CA SER A 220 -27.45 14.52 3.53
C SER A 220 -27.56 12.98 3.51
N GLN A 221 -28.23 12.43 4.52
CA GLN A 221 -28.47 10.99 4.65
C GLN A 221 -29.30 10.43 3.48
N ASP A 222 -30.43 11.07 3.13
CA ASP A 222 -31.32 10.59 2.06
C ASP A 222 -30.59 10.42 0.73
N LEU A 223 -29.72 11.38 0.38
CA LEU A 223 -28.93 11.32 -0.86
C LEU A 223 -27.83 10.26 -0.83
N PHE A 224 -27.30 9.97 0.37
CA PHE A 224 -26.30 8.92 0.55
C PHE A 224 -26.95 7.55 0.40
N ASP A 225 -28.05 7.31 1.11
CA ASP A 225 -28.81 6.05 1.11
C ASP A 225 -29.36 5.73 -0.30
N GLU A 226 -29.90 6.73 -1.02
CA GLU A 226 -30.35 6.54 -2.41
C GLU A 226 -29.20 6.16 -3.38
N SER A 227 -27.96 6.52 -3.04
CA SER A 227 -26.80 6.31 -3.91
C SER A 227 -26.10 4.97 -3.70
N VAL A 228 -26.33 4.30 -2.56
CA VAL A 228 -25.73 3.01 -2.22
C VAL A 228 -26.69 1.89 -2.62
N PRO A 229 -26.42 1.14 -3.70
CA PRO A 229 -27.33 0.09 -4.13
C PRO A 229 -27.21 -1.13 -3.21
N ASN A 230 -28.36 -1.62 -2.73
CA ASN A 230 -28.44 -2.85 -1.94
C ASN A 230 -27.90 -4.11 -2.69
N VAL A 231 -27.97 -4.10 -4.03
CA VAL A 231 -27.45 -5.19 -4.87
C VAL A 231 -26.40 -4.71 -5.87
N MET A 232 -25.23 -5.31 -5.81
CA MET A 232 -24.10 -4.98 -6.70
C MET A 232 -23.64 -6.18 -7.56
N LYS A 233 -22.91 -5.86 -8.64
CA LYS A 233 -22.27 -6.83 -9.52
C LYS A 233 -20.75 -6.70 -9.47
N VAL A 234 -20.05 -7.82 -9.38
CA VAL A 234 -18.58 -7.84 -9.35
C VAL A 234 -18.00 -7.16 -10.59
N GLY A 235 -17.01 -6.28 -10.40
CA GLY A 235 -16.32 -5.54 -11.44
C GLY A 235 -17.08 -4.35 -12.02
N LYS A 236 -18.35 -4.14 -11.66
CA LYS A 236 -19.12 -2.98 -12.10
C LYS A 236 -18.81 -1.77 -11.21
N ILE A 237 -18.62 -0.61 -11.83
CA ILE A 237 -18.39 0.66 -11.11
C ILE A 237 -19.73 1.24 -10.68
N TYR A 238 -19.84 1.60 -9.41
CA TYR A 238 -20.96 2.34 -8.84
C TYR A 238 -20.50 3.69 -8.32
N THR A 239 -21.42 4.64 -8.17
CA THR A 239 -21.11 5.99 -7.68
C THR A 239 -21.93 6.27 -6.43
N VAL A 240 -21.23 6.51 -5.32
CA VAL A 240 -21.81 6.99 -4.06
C VAL A 240 -21.78 8.51 -4.08
N LEU A 241 -22.91 9.11 -3.73
CA LEU A 241 -23.10 10.55 -3.66
C LEU A 241 -23.02 10.98 -2.20
N VAL A 242 -22.17 11.96 -1.92
CA VAL A 242 -22.05 12.54 -0.58
C VAL A 242 -22.25 14.04 -0.70
N GLN A 243 -23.39 14.53 -0.23
CA GLN A 243 -23.64 15.96 -0.13
C GLN A 243 -23.23 16.46 1.24
N VAL A 244 -22.30 17.41 1.28
CA VAL A 244 -21.83 18.06 2.51
C VAL A 244 -22.33 19.49 2.54
N LYS A 245 -22.94 19.90 3.65
CA LYS A 245 -23.35 21.28 3.93
C LYS A 245 -22.55 21.83 5.09
N ASN A 246 -22.01 23.05 4.93
CA ASN A 246 -21.42 23.79 6.03
C ASN A 246 -22.55 24.49 6.80
N THR A 247 -22.80 24.04 8.03
CA THR A 247 -23.79 24.62 8.96
C THR A 247 -23.15 25.59 9.95
N GLY A 248 -21.81 25.71 9.93
CA GLY A 248 -21.04 26.64 10.74
C GLY A 248 -21.18 28.09 10.26
N ASP A 249 -20.75 29.01 11.12
CA ASP A 249 -20.83 30.46 10.90
C ASP A 249 -19.68 31.04 10.07
N SER A 250 -18.67 30.22 9.73
CA SER A 250 -17.45 30.63 9.05
C SER A 250 -17.07 29.67 7.91
N ARG A 251 -16.02 30.04 7.17
CA ARG A 251 -15.48 29.23 6.08
C ARG A 251 -14.65 28.09 6.67
N THR A 252 -15.04 26.85 6.38
CA THR A 252 -14.46 25.65 7.02
C THR A 252 -13.90 24.69 5.99
N ASN A 253 -12.81 24.01 6.36
CA ASN A 253 -12.27 22.91 5.58
C ASN A 253 -12.82 21.58 6.11
N PHE A 254 -13.51 20.85 5.25
CA PHE A 254 -14.08 19.55 5.54
C PHE A 254 -13.27 18.44 4.90
N TYR A 255 -13.19 17.32 5.60
CA TYR A 255 -12.59 16.09 5.10
C TYR A 255 -13.64 14.99 5.11
N VAL A 256 -13.82 14.36 3.96
CA VAL A 256 -14.81 13.30 3.74
C VAL A 256 -14.07 12.00 3.50
N ASN A 257 -14.49 10.95 4.19
CA ASN A 257 -13.95 9.61 4.06
C ASN A 257 -15.06 8.59 3.81
N VAL A 258 -15.10 8.00 2.62
CA VAL A 258 -16.01 6.91 2.26
C VAL A 258 -15.24 5.59 2.27
N TYR A 259 -15.71 4.60 3.03
CA TYR A 259 -15.07 3.29 3.10
C TYR A 259 -16.10 2.18 3.27
N SER A 260 -15.74 0.98 2.84
CA SER A 260 -16.48 -0.23 3.20
C SER A 260 -15.91 -0.84 4.48
N SER A 261 -16.75 -1.52 5.25
CA SER A 261 -16.31 -2.39 6.36
C SER A 261 -15.34 -3.47 5.89
N ASP A 262 -15.47 -3.95 4.65
CA ASP A 262 -14.50 -4.85 4.02
C ASP A 262 -13.98 -4.27 2.68
N PRO A 263 -12.78 -3.64 2.69
CA PRO A 263 -12.19 -3.06 1.49
C PRO A 263 -11.72 -4.10 0.45
N TYR A 264 -11.67 -5.39 0.81
CA TYR A 264 -11.35 -6.48 -0.12
C TYR A 264 -12.59 -6.99 -0.86
N VAL A 265 -13.78 -6.63 -0.38
CA VAL A 265 -15.06 -6.91 -1.03
C VAL A 265 -15.53 -5.72 -1.86
N ILE A 266 -15.51 -4.50 -1.28
CA ILE A 266 -15.81 -3.25 -2.01
C ILE A 266 -14.62 -2.30 -1.93
N TYR A 267 -14.01 -2.03 -3.08
CA TYR A 267 -12.95 -1.04 -3.22
C TYR A 267 -13.53 0.35 -3.48
N VAL A 268 -13.11 1.35 -2.70
CA VAL A 268 -13.42 2.76 -2.97
C VAL A 268 -12.27 3.39 -3.76
N ASP A 269 -12.57 3.88 -4.95
CA ASP A 269 -11.60 4.51 -5.85
C ASP A 269 -10.90 5.69 -5.17
N LYS A 270 -9.59 5.81 -5.41
CA LYS A 270 -8.70 6.80 -4.78
C LYS A 270 -8.72 6.75 -3.24
N GLY A 271 -9.19 5.66 -2.65
CA GLY A 271 -9.20 5.44 -1.21
C GLY A 271 -10.30 6.20 -0.46
N GLY A 272 -11.29 6.77 -1.16
CA GLY A 272 -12.48 7.34 -0.52
C GLY A 272 -12.30 8.66 0.19
N TRP A 273 -11.13 9.29 0.10
CA TRP A 273 -10.84 10.56 0.76
C TRP A 273 -10.97 11.76 -0.18
N CYS A 274 -11.63 12.82 0.31
CA CYS A 274 -11.71 14.10 -0.36
C CYS A 274 -11.67 15.25 0.66
N SER A 275 -10.94 16.33 0.37
CA SER A 275 -11.03 17.58 1.13
C SER A 275 -11.76 18.64 0.32
N ILE A 276 -12.61 19.41 1.00
CA ILE A 276 -13.33 20.53 0.41
C ILE A 276 -13.37 21.70 1.37
N VAL A 277 -13.18 22.89 0.82
CA VAL A 277 -13.41 24.13 1.57
C VAL A 277 -14.77 24.66 1.18
N LEU A 278 -15.62 24.90 2.19
CA LEU A 278 -16.96 25.42 2.02
C LEU A 278 -17.09 26.74 2.77
N ASN A 279 -17.66 27.74 2.10
CA ASN A 279 -18.07 28.97 2.78
C ASN A 279 -19.27 28.65 3.68
N ARG A 280 -19.56 29.55 4.63
CA ARG A 280 -20.77 29.51 5.44
C ARG A 280 -22.01 29.24 4.58
N ASP A 281 -22.91 28.38 5.06
CA ASP A 281 -24.20 28.02 4.45
C ASP A 281 -24.08 27.41 3.03
N SER A 282 -22.86 27.09 2.56
CA SER A 282 -22.66 26.48 1.24
C SER A 282 -22.74 24.96 1.30
N THR A 283 -23.26 24.37 0.22
CA THR A 283 -23.43 22.93 0.07
C THR A 283 -22.66 22.45 -1.15
N ARG A 284 -22.05 21.26 -1.07
CA ARG A 284 -21.32 20.66 -2.18
C ARG A 284 -21.56 19.16 -2.26
N MET A 285 -21.85 18.70 -3.48
CA MET A 285 -21.97 17.30 -3.81
C MET A 285 -20.61 16.72 -4.21
N LEU A 286 -20.25 15.58 -3.61
CA LEU A 286 -19.09 14.78 -3.94
C LEU A 286 -19.51 13.45 -4.54
N LYS A 287 -18.66 12.91 -5.42
CA LYS A 287 -18.91 11.64 -6.12
C LYS A 287 -17.75 10.70 -5.87
N PHE A 288 -18.02 9.58 -5.22
CA PHE A 288 -17.04 8.54 -4.95
C PHE A 288 -17.37 7.33 -5.80
N LYS A 289 -16.37 6.75 -6.46
CA LYS A 289 -16.56 5.51 -7.22
C LYS A 289 -16.26 4.33 -6.30
N ILE A 290 -17.14 3.34 -6.30
CA ILE A 290 -16.94 2.09 -5.59
C ILE A 290 -17.01 0.91 -6.58
N ILE A 291 -16.21 -0.12 -6.31
CA ILE A 291 -16.01 -1.26 -7.21
C ILE A 291 -16.06 -2.53 -6.36
N PRO A 292 -17.11 -3.36 -6.49
CA PRO A 292 -17.14 -4.67 -5.86
C PRO A 292 -16.12 -5.58 -6.52
N LEU A 293 -15.19 -6.11 -5.73
CA LEU A 293 -14.11 -6.97 -6.20
C LEU A 293 -14.48 -8.45 -6.14
N ARG A 294 -15.38 -8.83 -5.23
CA ARG A 294 -15.75 -10.23 -4.96
C ARG A 294 -17.22 -10.37 -4.65
N LYS A 295 -17.74 -11.59 -4.86
CA LYS A 295 -19.09 -11.95 -4.44
C LYS A 295 -19.17 -11.93 -2.92
N TYR A 296 -20.29 -11.46 -2.41
CA TYR A 296 -20.55 -11.36 -0.97
C TYR A 296 -22.05 -11.47 -0.73
N ALA A 297 -22.42 -12.15 0.34
CA ALA A 297 -23.80 -12.29 0.78
C ALA A 297 -23.85 -12.02 2.28
N GLY A 298 -24.58 -10.98 2.66
CA GLY A 298 -24.60 -10.42 4.01
C GLY A 298 -24.56 -8.91 3.97
N ASP A 299 -24.83 -8.28 5.11
CA ASP A 299 -24.89 -6.82 5.21
C ASP A 299 -23.49 -6.22 5.29
N LEU A 300 -23.00 -5.73 4.15
CA LEU A 300 -21.73 -5.04 4.07
C LEU A 300 -21.94 -3.53 4.11
N SER A 301 -21.46 -2.88 5.18
CA SER A 301 -21.61 -1.44 5.32
C SER A 301 -20.67 -0.65 4.39
N ILE A 302 -21.20 0.44 3.85
CA ILE A 302 -20.46 1.56 3.27
C ILE A 302 -20.71 2.76 4.17
N THR A 303 -19.66 3.27 4.77
CA THR A 303 -19.70 4.36 5.75
C THR A 303 -19.07 5.60 5.16
N VAL A 304 -19.71 6.75 5.40
CA VAL A 304 -19.16 8.07 5.16
C VAL A 304 -18.93 8.78 6.49
N ASP A 305 -17.69 9.20 6.72
CA ASP A 305 -17.32 10.04 7.86
C ASP A 305 -17.01 11.47 7.37
N LEU A 306 -17.56 12.46 8.06
CA LEU A 306 -17.26 13.88 7.85
C LEU A 306 -16.48 14.43 9.04
N TYR A 307 -15.39 15.13 8.73
CA TYR A 307 -14.55 15.80 9.70
C TYR A 307 -14.45 17.29 9.36
N ALA A 308 -14.38 18.14 10.39
CA ALA A 308 -14.12 19.57 10.25
C ALA A 308 -12.88 19.97 11.05
N ARG A 309 -12.15 20.97 10.55
CA ARG A 309 -11.09 21.65 11.32
C ARG A 309 -11.70 22.81 12.09
N PHE A 310 -11.59 22.79 13.42
CA PHE A 310 -12.03 23.85 14.32
C PHE A 310 -10.99 24.98 14.40
N GLU A 311 -11.39 26.13 14.95
CA GLU A 311 -10.55 27.33 15.06
C GLU A 311 -9.27 27.11 15.90
N ASP A 312 -9.32 26.19 16.88
CA ASP A 312 -8.17 25.79 17.70
C ASP A 312 -7.17 24.89 16.97
N GLY A 313 -7.41 24.62 15.68
CA GLY A 313 -6.60 23.76 14.83
C GLY A 313 -6.85 22.27 15.02
N THR A 314 -7.73 21.87 15.95
CA THR A 314 -8.13 20.48 16.12
C THR A 314 -9.09 20.05 15.01
N CYS A 315 -9.13 18.75 14.72
CA CYS A 315 -10.09 18.18 13.78
C CYS A 315 -10.95 17.17 14.53
N GLY A 316 -12.26 17.33 14.43
CA GLY A 316 -13.23 16.39 15.00
C GLY A 316 -14.09 15.77 13.92
N LYS A 317 -14.57 14.56 14.19
CA LYS A 317 -15.65 13.96 13.41
C LYS A 317 -16.92 14.74 13.74
N VAL A 318 -17.55 15.33 12.74
CA VAL A 318 -18.75 16.17 12.92
C VAL A 318 -20.02 15.43 12.53
N ASP A 319 -19.92 14.47 11.59
CA ASP A 319 -21.06 13.68 11.13
C ASP A 319 -20.63 12.32 10.57
N SER A 320 -21.56 11.37 10.50
CA SER A 320 -21.32 10.04 9.91
C SER A 320 -22.57 9.24 9.66
N TYR A 321 -22.62 8.61 8.48
CA TYR A 321 -23.68 7.70 8.09
C TYR A 321 -23.13 6.42 7.50
N SER A 322 -23.91 5.34 7.64
CA SER A 322 -23.62 4.05 7.03
C SER A 322 -24.86 3.51 6.38
N ASP A 323 -24.70 3.01 5.16
CA ASP A 323 -25.72 2.25 4.45
C ASP A 323 -25.15 0.87 4.05
N TYR A 324 -26.02 -0.07 3.69
CA TYR A 324 -25.68 -1.49 3.61
C TYR A 324 -25.93 -2.06 2.22
N VAL A 325 -24.96 -2.84 1.76
CA VAL A 325 -25.05 -3.67 0.55
C VAL A 325 -25.31 -5.10 1.00
N GLY A 326 -26.50 -5.64 0.76
CA GLY A 326 -26.86 -6.98 1.18
C GLY A 326 -26.32 -8.09 0.27
N ILE A 327 -26.15 -7.81 -1.04
CA ILE A 327 -25.79 -8.84 -2.03
C ILE A 327 -24.83 -8.29 -3.09
N ILE A 328 -23.75 -9.04 -3.36
CA ILE A 328 -22.82 -8.81 -4.48
C ILE A 328 -22.69 -10.10 -5.31
N LYS A 329 -23.06 -10.05 -6.59
CA LYS A 329 -23.13 -11.22 -7.49
C LYS A 329 -22.20 -11.18 -8.70
#